data_AF-A0A5K1G7H3-F1
#
_entry.id   AF-A0A5K1G7H3-F1
#
_cell.length_a   1.000
_cell.length_b   1.000
_cell.length_c   1.000
_cell.angle_alpha   90.00
_cell.angle_beta   90.00
_cell.angle_gamma   90.00
#
_symmetry.space_group_name_H-M   'P 1'
#
loop_
_entity.id
_entity.type
_entity.pdbx_description
1 polymer ?
#
loop_
_entity_poly.entity_id
_entity_poly.type
_entity_poly.pdbx_seq_one_letter_code
_entity_poly.pdbx_strand_id
1 'polypeptide(L)'
;RIPNEQIREEFGDLDSLTEEKLDSLVQRFLCDFKDDKLEANGWPNMLPAYSISKVALNAYTRVLAKKFPTMCINCVHPGFVKTELNWNTGVLTVEEGAEGPVMLALLPPNGPSGHYFHQMEMASF
;
A
#
# COMPACT_ATOMS: atom_id res chain seq x y z
N ARG A 1 -8.78 5.47 -3.47
CA ARG A 1 -8.12 5.94 -4.72
C ARG A 1 -7.77 7.41 -4.55
N ILE A 2 -6.56 7.84 -4.87
CA ILE A 2 -6.17 9.27 -4.85
C ILE A 2 -6.84 9.98 -6.02
N PRO A 3 -7.64 11.06 -5.80
CA PRO A 3 -8.29 11.81 -6.86
C PRO A 3 -7.31 12.42 -7.87
N ASN A 4 -6.29 13.12 -7.37
CA ASN A 4 -5.27 13.79 -8.18
C ASN A 4 -4.38 12.79 -8.93
N GLU A 5 -4.33 12.92 -10.26
CA GLU A 5 -3.55 12.04 -11.13
C GLU A 5 -2.04 12.21 -10.97
N GLN A 6 -1.57 13.44 -10.87
CA GLN A 6 -0.15 13.74 -10.68
C GLN A 6 0.39 13.10 -9.41
N ILE A 7 -0.38 13.16 -8.31
CA ILE A 7 0.01 12.50 -7.05
C ILE A 7 0.09 10.98 -7.25
N ARG A 8 -0.83 10.38 -8.03
CA ARG A 8 -0.76 8.93 -8.34
C ARG A 8 0.50 8.60 -9.13
N GLU A 9 0.85 9.40 -10.12
CA GLU A 9 2.07 9.23 -10.92
C GLU A 9 3.32 9.33 -10.06
N GLU A 10 3.38 10.31 -9.14
CA GLU A 10 4.51 10.48 -8.22
C GLU A 10 4.75 9.25 -7.33
N PHE A 11 3.69 8.59 -6.85
CA PHE A 11 3.79 7.32 -6.11
C PHE A 11 4.04 6.10 -7.03
N GLY A 12 3.67 6.19 -8.31
CA GLY A 12 3.71 5.09 -9.27
C GLY A 12 5.02 4.96 -10.04
N ASP A 13 5.78 6.04 -10.20
CA ASP A 13 7.00 6.13 -11.01
C ASP A 13 8.20 5.43 -10.34
N LEU A 14 8.43 4.17 -10.69
CA LEU A 14 9.53 3.35 -10.15
C LEU A 14 10.93 3.76 -10.54
N ASP A 15 11.09 4.51 -11.62
CA ASP A 15 12.41 4.89 -12.09
C ASP A 15 12.97 5.99 -11.20
N SER A 16 12.09 6.87 -10.70
CA SER A 16 12.46 7.96 -9.79
C SER A 16 12.12 7.74 -8.32
N LEU A 17 11.38 6.67 -7.96
CA LEU A 17 10.97 6.43 -6.58
C LEU A 17 12.15 6.03 -5.68
N THR A 18 12.34 6.79 -4.60
CA THR A 18 13.29 6.50 -3.51
C THR A 18 12.59 6.60 -2.16
N GLU A 19 13.25 6.15 -1.10
CA GLU A 19 12.77 6.31 0.29
C GLU A 19 12.55 7.79 0.62
N GLU A 20 13.49 8.67 0.25
CA GLU A 20 13.43 10.11 0.50
C GLU A 20 12.30 10.79 -0.28
N LYS A 21 12.04 10.35 -1.52
CA LYS A 21 10.92 10.85 -2.32
C LYS A 21 9.58 10.43 -1.69
N LEU A 22 9.48 9.19 -1.22
CA LEU A 22 8.28 8.71 -0.51
C LEU A 22 8.04 9.48 0.78
N ASP A 23 9.07 9.72 1.58
CA ASP A 23 8.97 10.52 2.79
C ASP A 23 8.51 11.95 2.46
N SER A 24 9.06 12.56 1.42
CA SER A 24 8.66 13.90 0.96
C SER A 24 7.19 13.96 0.55
N LEU A 25 6.68 12.92 -0.14
CA LEU A 25 5.26 12.82 -0.52
C LEU A 25 4.35 12.68 0.70
N VAL A 26 4.75 11.86 1.68
CA VAL A 26 4.01 11.69 2.95
C VAL A 26 4.02 12.98 3.75
N GLN A 27 5.16 13.69 3.83
CA GLN A 27 5.25 15.00 4.50
C GLN A 27 4.37 16.04 3.81
N ARG A 28 4.34 16.07 2.47
CA ARG A 28 3.43 16.95 1.73
C ARG A 28 1.96 16.68 2.09
N PHE A 29 1.56 15.41 2.13
CA PHE A 29 0.22 15.03 2.60
C PHE A 29 -0.05 15.51 4.03
N LEU A 30 0.89 15.33 4.97
CA LEU A 30 0.72 15.74 6.36
C LEU A 30 0.60 17.27 6.51
N CYS A 31 1.38 18.03 5.75
CA CYS A 31 1.25 19.50 5.68
C CYS A 31 -0.12 19.92 5.16
N ASP A 32 -0.57 19.33 4.05
CA ASP A 32 -1.87 19.63 3.47
C ASP A 32 -3.04 19.19 4.38
N PHE A 33 -2.86 18.09 5.11
CA PHE A 33 -3.81 17.64 6.12
C PHE A 33 -3.93 18.66 7.25
N LYS A 34 -2.80 19.14 7.77
CA LYS A 34 -2.75 20.12 8.86
C LYS A 34 -3.36 21.47 8.45
N ASP A 35 -3.19 21.85 7.19
CA ASP A 35 -3.65 23.12 6.63
C ASP A 35 -5.10 23.08 6.10
N ASP A 36 -5.81 21.96 6.25
CA ASP A 36 -7.18 21.76 5.70
C ASP A 36 -7.26 21.91 4.17
N LYS A 37 -6.24 21.38 3.46
CA LYS A 37 -6.09 21.48 1.99
C LYS A 37 -6.23 20.15 1.26
N LEU A 38 -6.79 19.12 1.92
CA LEU A 38 -6.88 17.79 1.32
C LEU A 38 -7.66 17.78 0.01
N GLU A 39 -8.90 18.28 0.04
CA GLU A 39 -9.76 18.33 -1.14
C GLU A 39 -9.19 19.25 -2.22
N ALA A 40 -8.74 20.44 -1.82
CA ALA A 40 -8.14 21.43 -2.72
C ALA A 40 -6.93 20.90 -3.49
N ASN A 41 -6.09 20.08 -2.85
CA ASN A 41 -4.91 19.47 -3.47
C ASN A 41 -5.19 18.07 -4.05
N GLY A 42 -6.43 17.59 -3.95
CA GLY A 42 -6.89 16.34 -4.55
C GLY A 42 -6.37 15.08 -3.85
N TRP A 43 -6.21 15.14 -2.53
CA TRP A 43 -6.00 13.98 -1.65
C TRP A 43 -7.32 13.20 -1.42
N PRO A 44 -7.27 11.94 -0.95
CA PRO A 44 -8.47 11.18 -0.62
C PRO A 44 -9.24 11.82 0.56
N ASN A 45 -10.56 11.95 0.46
CA ASN A 45 -11.39 12.47 1.56
C ASN A 45 -11.86 11.39 2.54
N MET A 46 -11.96 10.13 2.08
CA MET A 46 -12.41 9.01 2.92
C MET A 46 -11.20 8.30 3.53
N LEU A 47 -11.12 8.31 4.87
CA LEU A 47 -9.98 7.74 5.62
C LEU A 47 -8.62 8.18 5.05
N PRO A 48 -8.36 9.51 4.90
CA PRO A 48 -7.20 10.07 4.21
C PRO A 48 -5.88 9.47 4.67
N ALA A 49 -5.63 9.49 5.99
CA ALA A 49 -4.38 9.02 6.56
C ALA A 49 -4.16 7.52 6.32
N TYR A 50 -5.20 6.70 6.50
CA TYR A 50 -5.14 5.26 6.21
C TYR A 50 -4.83 5.01 4.73
N SER A 51 -5.59 5.66 3.83
CA SER A 51 -5.41 5.53 2.39
C SER A 51 -3.99 5.89 1.95
N ILE A 52 -3.46 7.02 2.40
CA ILE A 52 -2.10 7.45 2.02
C ILE A 52 -1.03 6.57 2.66
N SER A 53 -1.20 6.12 3.91
CA SER A 53 -0.25 5.17 4.52
C SER A 53 -0.14 3.86 3.73
N LYS A 54 -1.25 3.33 3.19
CA LYS A 54 -1.24 2.10 2.39
C LYS A 54 -0.72 2.32 0.98
N VAL A 55 -0.97 3.48 0.36
CA VAL A 55 -0.33 3.84 -0.92
C VAL A 55 1.18 3.94 -0.75
N ALA A 56 1.65 4.64 0.30
CA ALA A 56 3.07 4.76 0.60
C ALA A 56 3.72 3.39 0.90
N LEU A 57 3.04 2.52 1.68
CA LEU A 57 3.49 1.16 1.94
C LEU A 57 3.67 0.35 0.65
N ASN A 58 2.66 0.38 -0.24
CA ASN A 58 2.71 -0.33 -1.51
C ASN A 58 3.86 0.16 -2.40
N ALA A 59 4.07 1.48 -2.45
CA ALA A 59 5.16 2.08 -3.20
C ALA A 59 6.53 1.72 -2.58
N TYR A 60 6.64 1.74 -1.26
CA TYR A 60 7.84 1.33 -0.52
C TYR A 60 8.19 -0.15 -0.72
N THR A 61 7.18 -1.04 -0.77
CA THR A 61 7.37 -2.46 -1.13
C THR A 61 8.12 -2.59 -2.47
N ARG A 62 7.78 -1.79 -3.47
CA ARG A 62 8.45 -1.82 -4.78
C ARG A 62 9.89 -1.29 -4.71
N VAL A 63 10.13 -0.22 -3.93
CA VAL A 63 11.48 0.29 -3.66
C VAL A 63 12.35 -0.78 -3.02
N LEU A 64 11.84 -1.45 -1.99
CA LEU A 64 12.56 -2.53 -1.31
C LEU A 64 12.82 -3.72 -2.21
N ALA A 65 11.85 -4.16 -3.02
CA ALA A 65 12.04 -5.25 -3.96
C ALA A 65 13.16 -4.96 -4.98
N LYS A 66 13.26 -3.72 -5.48
CA LYS A 66 14.34 -3.27 -6.36
C LYS A 66 15.70 -3.26 -5.64
N LYS A 67 15.72 -2.82 -4.38
CA LYS A 67 16.93 -2.73 -3.55
C LYS A 67 17.47 -4.11 -3.13
N PHE A 68 16.59 -5.10 -2.96
CA PHE A 68 16.94 -6.43 -2.47
C PHE A 68 16.43 -7.53 -3.42
N PRO A 69 17.08 -7.72 -4.58
CA PRO A 69 16.60 -8.62 -5.65
C PRO A 69 16.60 -10.11 -5.26
N THR A 70 17.25 -10.49 -4.17
CA THR A 70 17.27 -11.87 -3.66
C THR A 70 16.17 -12.17 -2.65
N MET A 71 15.43 -11.14 -2.20
CA MET A 71 14.32 -11.28 -1.24
C MET A 71 12.96 -11.24 -1.96
N CYS A 72 12.02 -12.05 -1.49
CA CYS A 72 10.62 -11.98 -1.90
C CYS A 72 9.92 -10.91 -1.06
N ILE A 73 9.71 -9.71 -1.62
CA ILE A 73 9.13 -8.56 -0.92
C ILE A 73 7.85 -8.15 -1.64
N ASN A 74 6.70 -8.46 -1.07
CA ASN A 74 5.39 -8.17 -1.68
C ASN A 74 4.49 -7.47 -0.66
N CYS A 75 3.39 -6.91 -1.14
CA CYS A 75 2.33 -6.35 -0.31
C CYS A 75 1.01 -7.08 -0.60
N VAL A 76 0.14 -7.16 0.41
CA VAL A 76 -1.12 -7.90 0.31
C VAL A 76 -2.25 -7.15 0.99
N HIS A 77 -3.38 -7.09 0.31
CA HIS A 77 -4.66 -6.72 0.89
C HIS A 77 -5.40 -8.00 1.29
N PRO A 78 -5.61 -8.26 2.60
CA PRO A 78 -6.15 -9.54 3.08
C PRO A 78 -7.66 -9.71 2.83
N GLY A 79 -8.31 -8.70 2.24
CA GLY A 79 -9.77 -8.62 2.12
C GLY A 79 -10.39 -7.87 3.30
N PHE A 80 -11.72 -7.91 3.41
CA PHE A 80 -12.44 -7.24 4.50
C PHE A 80 -12.67 -8.21 5.66
N VAL A 81 -11.69 -8.27 6.56
CA VAL A 81 -11.57 -9.26 7.65
C VAL A 81 -12.29 -8.81 8.91
N LYS A 82 -13.00 -9.71 9.59
CA LYS A 82 -13.67 -9.46 10.88
C LYS A 82 -12.63 -9.31 11.99
N THR A 83 -12.30 -8.06 12.34
CA THR A 83 -11.35 -7.74 13.41
C THR A 83 -11.85 -6.56 14.24
N GLU A 84 -11.21 -6.26 15.35
CA GLU A 84 -11.56 -5.06 16.13
C GLU A 84 -11.37 -3.75 15.35
N LEU A 85 -10.45 -3.72 14.37
CA LEU A 85 -10.18 -2.56 13.52
C LEU A 85 -11.43 -2.05 12.79
N ASN A 86 -12.36 -2.95 12.45
CA ASN A 86 -13.62 -2.64 11.80
C ASN A 86 -14.83 -3.08 12.64
N TRP A 87 -14.71 -3.13 13.97
CA TRP A 87 -15.79 -3.57 14.87
C TRP A 87 -16.41 -4.92 14.48
N ASN A 88 -15.60 -5.83 13.95
CA ASN A 88 -16.00 -7.15 13.48
C ASN A 88 -17.07 -7.14 12.36
N THR A 89 -17.17 -6.06 11.57
CA THR A 89 -18.13 -5.95 10.45
C THR A 89 -17.63 -6.56 9.14
N GLY A 90 -16.44 -7.18 9.13
CA GLY A 90 -15.86 -7.85 7.96
C GLY A 90 -16.74 -8.96 7.40
N VAL A 91 -16.45 -9.41 6.18
CA VAL A 91 -17.09 -10.60 5.58
C VAL A 91 -16.27 -11.86 5.80
N LEU A 92 -14.93 -11.73 5.86
CA LEU A 92 -14.00 -12.83 6.03
C LEU A 92 -13.68 -13.10 7.51
N THR A 93 -13.39 -14.34 7.88
CA THR A 93 -12.78 -14.68 9.18
C THR A 93 -11.31 -14.28 9.22
N VAL A 94 -10.72 -14.29 10.42
CA VAL A 94 -9.29 -14.01 10.61
C VAL A 94 -8.42 -15.04 9.88
N GLU A 95 -8.84 -16.30 9.88
CA GLU A 95 -8.17 -17.39 9.18
C GLU A 95 -8.17 -17.17 7.66
N GLU A 96 -9.33 -16.86 7.07
CA GLU A 96 -9.45 -16.54 5.64
C GLU A 96 -8.60 -15.32 5.27
N GLY A 97 -8.60 -14.28 6.12
CA GLY A 97 -7.77 -13.10 5.91
C GLY A 97 -6.25 -13.35 6.02
N ALA A 98 -5.84 -14.40 6.72
CA ALA A 98 -4.43 -14.73 6.93
C ALA A 98 -3.81 -15.53 5.76
N GLU A 99 -4.63 -16.16 4.90
CA GLU A 99 -4.16 -17.03 3.82
C GLU A 99 -3.17 -16.33 2.87
N GLY A 100 -3.51 -15.13 2.39
CA GLY A 100 -2.67 -14.33 1.50
C GLY A 100 -1.29 -13.99 2.13
N PRO A 101 -1.25 -13.31 3.29
CA PRO A 101 0.00 -13.04 4.00
C PRO A 101 0.85 -14.29 4.28
N VAL A 102 0.24 -15.39 4.73
CA VAL A 102 0.95 -16.65 5.02
C VAL A 102 1.53 -17.26 3.76
N MET A 103 0.78 -17.28 2.66
CA MET A 103 1.26 -17.78 1.38
C MET A 103 2.48 -16.99 0.87
N LEU A 104 2.44 -15.65 0.99
CA LEU A 104 3.58 -14.79 0.62
C LEU A 104 4.80 -15.01 1.50
N ALA A 105 4.60 -15.26 2.80
CA ALA A 105 5.69 -15.56 3.74
C ALA A 105 6.35 -16.92 3.49
N LEU A 106 5.62 -17.86 2.88
CA LEU A 106 6.07 -19.22 2.58
C LEU A 106 6.51 -19.41 1.12
N LEU A 107 6.64 -18.34 0.35
CA LEU A 107 7.12 -18.42 -1.03
C LEU A 107 8.48 -19.13 -1.10
N PRO A 108 8.72 -19.96 -2.13
CA PRO A 108 10.02 -20.54 -2.34
C PRO A 108 11.06 -19.44 -2.64
N PRO A 109 12.36 -19.72 -2.45
CA PRO A 109 13.41 -18.88 -3.00
C PRO A 109 13.15 -18.61 -4.49
N ASN A 110 13.36 -17.38 -4.93
CA ASN A 110 13.04 -16.89 -6.28
C ASN A 110 11.54 -16.79 -6.61
N GLY A 111 10.67 -16.75 -5.60
CA GLY A 111 9.27 -16.35 -5.77
C GLY A 111 9.10 -14.91 -6.28
N PRO A 112 7.86 -14.50 -6.59
CA PRO A 112 7.57 -13.14 -7.04
C PRO A 112 8.03 -12.11 -5.99
N SER A 113 8.48 -10.95 -6.45
CA SER A 113 8.90 -9.83 -5.60
C SER A 113 8.51 -8.49 -6.26
N GLY A 114 8.11 -7.51 -5.45
CA GLY A 114 7.67 -6.19 -5.90
C GLY A 114 6.22 -6.13 -6.36
N HIS A 115 5.39 -7.11 -6.00
CA HIS A 115 4.00 -7.20 -6.44
C HIS A 115 2.99 -6.88 -5.34
N TYR A 116 1.78 -6.53 -5.77
CA TYR A 116 0.60 -6.38 -4.93
C TYR A 116 -0.31 -7.60 -5.11
N PHE A 117 -0.85 -8.10 -4.01
CA PHE A 117 -1.79 -9.20 -3.98
C PHE A 117 -3.11 -8.77 -3.34
N HIS A 118 -4.22 -9.18 -3.93
CA HIS A 118 -5.54 -9.15 -3.29
C HIS A 118 -5.88 -10.57 -2.84
N GLN A 119 -5.86 -10.78 -1.53
CA GLN A 119 -5.89 -12.11 -0.92
C GLN A 119 -4.75 -12.99 -1.51
N MET A 120 -5.08 -14.04 -2.24
CA MET A 120 -4.11 -14.96 -2.85
C MET A 120 -3.79 -14.65 -4.31
N GLU A 121 -4.42 -13.63 -4.90
CA GLU A 121 -4.28 -13.33 -6.33
C GLU A 121 -3.39 -12.11 -6.56
N MET A 122 -2.46 -12.20 -7.50
CA MET A 122 -1.66 -11.05 -7.92
C MET A 122 -2.56 -10.04 -8.63
N ALA A 123 -2.44 -8.77 -8.27
CA ALA A 123 -3.23 -7.66 -8.83
C ALA A 123 -2.35 -6.46 -9.20
N SER A 124 -2.94 -5.49 -9.88
CA SER A 124 -2.27 -4.21 -10.16
C SER A 124 -2.22 -3.33 -8.92
N PHE A 125 -1.19 -2.50 -8.82
CA PHE A 125 -1.11 -1.41 -7.85
C PHE A 125 -2.20 -0.36 -8.05
#